data_AF-A0A8H6G412-F1
#
_entry.id   AF-A0A8H6G412-F1
#
_cell.length_a   1.000
_cell.length_b   1.000
_cell.length_c   1.000
_cell.angle_alpha   90.00
_cell.angle_beta   90.00
_cell.angle_gamma   90.00
#
_symmetry.space_group_name_H-M   'P 1'
#
loop_
_entity.id
_entity.type
_entity.pdbx_description
1 polymer ?
#
loop_
_entity_poly.entity_id
_entity_poly.type
_entity_poly.pdbx_seq_one_letter_code
_entity_poly.pdbx_strand_id
1 'polypeptide(L)'
;MSVTKPQILLLQLGEAYEKEIFDDLYSGLCTEIEEHYTVIKTSSLTTEHLAHSEAIVVTDGGLSRKKHRTTIQIRLSEYAKAGGTVILACLFSSFVSGPEFAGMCRSMNLPWDWGDYHRTVFALNPAFANVFGNEAFKTLEQSYSMKAVHLGNVHAADKVYVPTDHSRVQSAVFPPDRVDTAQTPAVWQKHGQGHIAYIGDVNNESGSQALIMAMLGIAAKGGPRQAVADENADLPALVSGCEMCEGGLEISQGALPESSIIDRALIVEYMCTMAM
;
A
#
# COMPACT_ATOMS: atom_id res chain seq x y z
N MET A 1 -14.88 -20.58 27.91
CA MET A 1 -14.47 -19.16 27.96
C MET A 1 -14.16 -18.76 26.53
N SER A 2 -14.91 -17.82 25.92
CA SER A 2 -14.57 -17.36 24.57
C SER A 2 -13.30 -16.51 24.66
N VAL A 3 -12.24 -16.92 23.97
CA VAL A 3 -11.05 -16.08 23.82
C VAL A 3 -11.47 -14.87 22.98
N THR A 4 -11.40 -13.67 23.56
CA THR A 4 -11.65 -12.44 22.81
C THR A 4 -10.50 -12.22 21.83
N LYS A 5 -10.83 -12.02 20.55
CA LYS A 5 -9.80 -11.74 19.54
C LYS A 5 -9.10 -10.41 19.86
N PRO A 6 -7.77 -10.32 19.65
CA PRO A 6 -7.06 -9.04 19.73
C PRO A 6 -7.65 -8.01 18.77
N GLN A 7 -7.38 -6.72 19.00
CA GLN A 7 -8.02 -5.64 18.25
C GLN A 7 -7.06 -4.98 17.25
N ILE A 8 -7.55 -4.71 16.04
CA ILE A 8 -6.89 -3.89 15.03
C ILE A 8 -7.75 -2.66 14.74
N LEU A 9 -7.09 -1.50 14.66
CA LEU A 9 -7.74 -0.25 14.26
C LEU A 9 -7.49 0.04 12.78
N LEU A 10 -8.54 0.24 12.01
CA LEU A 10 -8.47 0.84 10.67
C LEU A 10 -8.81 2.33 10.78
N LEU A 11 -7.79 3.17 10.66
CA LEU A 11 -7.89 4.62 10.83
C LEU A 11 -8.16 5.29 9.48
N GLN A 12 -9.37 5.81 9.31
CA GLN A 12 -9.91 6.39 8.08
C GLN A 12 -10.13 7.91 8.20
N LEU A 13 -9.13 8.70 7.82
CA LEU A 13 -9.11 10.16 7.97
C LEU A 13 -9.47 10.91 6.68
N GLY A 14 -9.62 10.18 5.59
CA GLY A 14 -9.97 10.65 4.27
C GLY A 14 -11.40 11.18 4.21
N GLU A 15 -11.72 11.80 3.08
CA GLU A 15 -13.08 12.22 2.78
C GLU A 15 -14.02 11.01 2.61
N ALA A 16 -15.33 11.24 2.53
CA ALA A 16 -16.31 10.16 2.44
C ALA A 16 -16.07 9.24 1.22
N TYR A 17 -15.71 9.82 0.07
CA TYR A 17 -15.45 9.05 -1.15
C TYR A 17 -14.22 8.12 -1.00
N GLU A 18 -13.19 8.51 -0.26
CA GLU A 18 -12.02 7.66 0.00
C GLU A 18 -12.44 6.41 0.81
N LYS A 19 -13.35 6.59 1.77
CA LYS A 19 -13.89 5.48 2.58
C LYS A 19 -14.72 4.52 1.75
N GLU A 20 -15.54 5.03 0.84
CA GLU A 20 -16.33 4.19 -0.08
C GLU A 20 -15.42 3.39 -1.03
N ILE A 21 -14.40 4.03 -1.61
CA ILE A 21 -13.41 3.34 -2.46
C ILE A 21 -12.69 2.26 -1.64
N PHE A 22 -12.34 2.56 -0.38
CA PHE A 22 -11.69 1.60 0.50
C PHE A 22 -12.58 0.39 0.77
N ASP A 23 -13.83 0.61 1.17
CA ASP A 23 -14.75 -0.48 1.51
C ASP A 23 -15.02 -1.39 0.31
N ASP A 24 -15.06 -0.85 -0.92
CA ASP A 24 -15.18 -1.63 -2.13
C ASP A 24 -13.92 -2.46 -2.41
N LEU A 25 -12.77 -1.78 -2.55
CA LEU A 25 -11.52 -2.40 -3.02
C LEU A 25 -10.91 -3.34 -1.99
N TYR A 26 -11.02 -3.03 -0.71
CA TYR A 26 -10.34 -3.74 0.39
C TYR A 26 -11.29 -4.58 1.25
N SER A 27 -12.52 -4.85 0.79
CA SER A 27 -13.47 -5.74 1.47
C SER A 27 -12.91 -7.14 1.77
N GLY A 28 -12.19 -7.73 0.80
CA GLY A 28 -11.53 -9.02 0.96
C GLY A 28 -10.46 -9.01 2.07
N LEU A 29 -9.59 -8.00 2.06
CA LEU A 29 -8.58 -7.80 3.11
C LEU A 29 -9.24 -7.60 4.48
N CYS A 30 -10.29 -6.78 4.57
CA CYS A 30 -11.02 -6.57 5.83
C CYS A 30 -11.58 -7.89 6.37
N THR A 31 -12.20 -8.70 5.49
CA THR A 31 -12.74 -10.02 5.84
C THR A 31 -11.63 -10.92 6.39
N GLU A 32 -10.46 -10.92 5.76
CA GLU A 32 -9.32 -11.72 6.20
C GLU A 32 -8.78 -11.28 7.56
N ILE A 33 -8.66 -9.97 7.81
CA ILE A 33 -8.25 -9.43 9.12
C ILE A 33 -9.26 -9.83 10.21
N GLU A 34 -10.56 -9.75 9.92
CA GLU A 34 -11.65 -10.09 10.86
C GLU A 34 -11.66 -11.59 11.26
N GLU A 35 -11.05 -12.47 10.47
CA GLU A 35 -10.86 -13.87 10.86
C GLU A 35 -9.97 -14.01 12.10
N HIS A 36 -9.04 -13.08 12.31
CA HIS A 36 -8.03 -13.15 13.37
C HIS A 36 -8.19 -12.08 14.45
N TYR A 37 -8.76 -10.94 14.08
CA TYR A 37 -8.87 -9.77 14.95
C TYR A 37 -10.32 -9.27 15.08
N THR A 38 -10.58 -8.52 16.14
CA THR A 38 -11.69 -7.58 16.20
C THR A 38 -11.28 -6.32 15.47
N VAL A 39 -11.98 -5.95 14.40
CA VAL A 39 -11.66 -4.78 13.58
C VAL A 39 -12.51 -3.59 14.01
N ILE A 40 -11.86 -2.45 14.28
CA ILE A 40 -12.53 -1.16 14.52
C ILE A 40 -12.16 -0.20 13.40
N LYS A 41 -13.15 0.20 12.58
CA LYS A 41 -13.02 1.31 11.62
C LYS A 41 -13.39 2.63 12.30
N THR A 42 -12.55 3.64 12.20
CA THR A 42 -12.83 4.95 12.81
C THR A 42 -12.17 6.11 12.09
N SER A 43 -12.76 7.29 12.18
CA SER A 43 -12.21 8.56 11.68
C SER A 43 -11.57 9.41 12.77
N SER A 44 -11.37 8.85 13.96
CA SER A 44 -10.77 9.55 15.09
C SER A 44 -9.81 8.66 15.88
N LEU A 45 -8.79 9.26 16.48
CA LEU A 45 -7.82 8.54 17.30
C LEU A 45 -8.01 8.93 18.77
N THR A 46 -8.48 8.00 19.60
CA THR A 46 -8.67 8.21 21.05
C THR A 46 -7.60 7.48 21.85
N THR A 47 -7.47 7.79 23.14
CA THR A 47 -6.54 7.07 24.03
C THR A 47 -6.95 5.61 24.20
N GLU A 48 -8.25 5.32 24.20
CA GLU A 48 -8.78 3.96 24.25
C GLU A 48 -8.37 3.15 23.01
N HIS A 49 -8.45 3.75 21.81
CA HIS A 49 -7.96 3.10 20.58
C HIS A 49 -6.48 2.71 20.70
N LEU A 50 -5.64 3.61 21.23
CA LEU A 50 -4.20 3.36 21.40
C LEU A 50 -3.90 2.31 22.48
N ALA A 51 -4.72 2.22 23.52
CA ALA A 51 -4.51 1.30 24.62
C ALA A 51 -4.88 -0.16 24.29
N HIS A 52 -5.85 -0.35 23.39
CA HIS A 52 -6.42 -1.68 23.11
C HIS A 52 -6.03 -2.27 21.75
N SER A 53 -5.51 -1.47 20.82
CA SER A 53 -5.16 -1.97 19.49
C SER A 53 -3.74 -2.54 19.46
N GLU A 54 -3.57 -3.73 18.89
CA GLU A 54 -2.24 -4.33 18.67
C GLU A 54 -1.50 -3.67 17.51
N ALA A 55 -2.24 -3.24 16.49
CA ALA A 55 -1.74 -2.40 15.42
C ALA A 55 -2.82 -1.44 14.90
N ILE A 56 -2.35 -0.42 14.20
CA ILE A 56 -3.17 0.60 13.55
C ILE A 56 -2.80 0.64 12.07
N VAL A 57 -3.77 0.33 11.21
CA VAL A 57 -3.64 0.48 9.76
C VAL A 57 -4.26 1.81 9.36
N VAL A 58 -3.45 2.69 8.81
CA VAL A 58 -3.89 3.97 8.24
C VAL A 58 -4.19 3.70 6.78
N THR A 59 -5.45 3.83 6.40
CA THR A 59 -5.97 3.30 5.14
C THR A 59 -5.99 4.31 4.00
N ASP A 60 -5.77 5.59 4.30
CA ASP A 60 -5.96 6.69 3.35
C ASP A 60 -5.04 7.89 3.62
N GLY A 61 -4.96 8.79 2.63
CA GLY A 61 -4.06 9.94 2.65
C GLY A 61 -4.43 11.04 3.63
N GLY A 62 -5.61 10.95 4.27
CA GLY A 62 -6.10 11.92 5.23
C GLY A 62 -5.12 12.18 6.36
N LEU A 63 -4.36 11.17 6.80
CA LEU A 63 -3.34 11.33 7.83
C LEU A 63 -2.30 12.40 7.49
N SER A 64 -1.90 12.55 6.22
CA SER A 64 -0.81 13.44 5.80
C SER A 64 -1.15 14.93 5.96
N ARG A 65 -2.44 15.27 6.05
CA ARG A 65 -2.96 16.64 6.08
C ARG A 65 -2.49 17.39 7.34
N LYS A 66 -2.15 18.68 7.16
CA LYS A 66 -1.64 19.55 8.25
C LYS A 66 -2.53 19.59 9.50
N LYS A 67 -3.86 19.49 9.33
CA LYS A 67 -4.84 19.52 10.45
C LYS A 67 -4.64 18.38 11.47
N HIS A 68 -4.00 17.29 11.07
CA HIS A 68 -3.78 16.10 11.90
C HIS A 68 -2.39 16.05 12.55
N ARG A 69 -1.53 17.03 12.28
CA ARG A 69 -0.14 17.03 12.74
C ARG A 69 0.00 16.90 14.25
N THR A 70 -0.67 17.77 15.00
CA THR A 70 -0.56 17.80 16.46
C THR A 70 -1.47 16.80 17.17
N THR A 71 -2.53 16.34 16.50
CA THR A 71 -3.60 15.56 17.13
C THR A 71 -3.54 14.06 16.80
N ILE A 72 -2.92 13.67 15.69
CA ILE A 72 -2.88 12.26 15.24
C ILE A 72 -1.46 11.84 14.87
N GLN A 73 -0.75 12.58 14.00
CA GLN A 73 0.56 12.16 13.48
C GLN A 73 1.56 11.92 14.63
N ILE A 74 1.71 12.88 15.55
CA ILE A 74 2.58 12.74 16.73
C ILE A 74 2.15 11.56 17.61
N ARG A 75 0.84 11.37 17.82
CA ARG A 75 0.33 10.29 18.69
C ARG A 75 0.57 8.90 18.11
N LEU A 76 0.47 8.74 16.79
CA LEU A 76 0.82 7.49 16.12
C LEU A 76 2.33 7.22 16.23
N SER A 77 3.16 8.26 16.09
CA SER A 77 4.61 8.12 16.32
C SER A 77 4.93 7.68 17.75
N GLU A 78 4.30 8.28 18.76
CA GLU A 78 4.48 7.88 20.17
C GLU A 78 3.94 6.48 20.47
N TYR A 79 2.81 6.10 19.89
CA TYR A 79 2.28 4.73 19.98
C TYR A 79 3.27 3.71 19.41
N ALA A 80 3.84 3.97 18.24
CA ALA A 80 4.87 3.11 17.66
C ALA A 80 6.12 3.04 18.55
N LYS A 81 6.60 4.20 19.05
CA LYS A 81 7.74 4.24 19.98
C LYS A 81 7.53 3.38 21.23
N ALA A 82 6.29 3.33 21.73
CA ALA A 82 5.91 2.57 22.91
C ALA A 82 5.76 1.05 22.67
N GLY A 83 5.90 0.57 21.42
CA GLY A 83 5.80 -0.85 21.08
C GLY A 83 4.70 -1.19 20.09
N GLY A 84 3.85 -0.23 19.73
CA GLY A 84 2.78 -0.44 18.77
C GLY A 84 3.26 -0.56 17.31
N THR A 85 2.39 -1.05 16.44
CA THR A 85 2.65 -1.12 15.00
C THR A 85 1.72 -0.17 14.26
N VAL A 86 2.27 0.71 13.43
CA VAL A 86 1.52 1.60 12.54
C VAL A 86 1.83 1.24 11.10
N ILE A 87 0.81 0.98 10.29
CA ILE A 87 0.96 0.58 8.88
C ILE A 87 0.29 1.64 7.99
N LEU A 88 1.05 2.31 7.15
CA LEU A 88 0.55 3.23 6.12
C LEU A 88 0.32 2.43 4.83
N ALA A 89 -0.93 2.13 4.48
CA ALA A 89 -1.23 1.22 3.38
C ALA A 89 -2.58 1.51 2.73
N CYS A 90 -3.00 0.63 1.83
CA CYS A 90 -4.25 0.71 1.08
C CYS A 90 -4.30 1.96 0.20
N LEU A 91 -5.27 2.86 0.41
CA LEU A 91 -5.39 4.09 -0.37
C LEU A 91 -4.41 5.18 0.09
N PHE A 92 -3.57 4.93 1.09
CA PHE A 92 -2.68 5.94 1.65
C PHE A 92 -1.80 6.60 0.59
N SER A 93 -1.05 5.82 -0.20
CA SER A 93 -0.14 6.38 -1.21
C SER A 93 -0.87 7.14 -2.33
N SER A 94 -2.12 6.76 -2.61
CA SER A 94 -2.87 7.31 -3.74
C SER A 94 -3.44 8.71 -3.53
N PHE A 95 -3.58 9.12 -2.27
CA PHE A 95 -4.21 10.39 -1.90
C PHE A 95 -3.27 11.31 -1.11
N VAL A 96 -1.97 11.15 -1.30
CA VAL A 96 -0.94 11.96 -0.63
C VAL A 96 -0.05 12.63 -1.66
N SER A 97 0.16 13.93 -1.51
CA SER A 97 1.19 14.64 -2.28
C SER A 97 2.56 14.58 -1.59
N GLY A 98 3.65 14.67 -2.35
CA GLY A 98 5.01 14.70 -1.81
C GLY A 98 5.22 15.75 -0.69
N PRO A 99 4.74 17.00 -0.82
CA PRO A 99 4.85 18.00 0.24
C PRO A 99 4.09 17.65 1.53
N GLU A 100 2.91 17.02 1.42
CA GLU A 100 2.13 16.56 2.56
C GLU A 100 2.81 15.38 3.25
N PHE A 101 3.29 14.41 2.48
CA PHE A 101 4.08 13.29 2.98
C PHE A 101 5.30 13.77 3.76
N ALA A 102 6.11 14.65 3.16
CA ALA A 102 7.29 15.20 3.83
C ALA A 102 6.92 15.96 5.11
N GLY A 103 5.78 16.66 5.11
CA GLY A 103 5.23 17.31 6.30
C GLY A 103 4.85 16.34 7.43
N MET A 104 4.29 15.19 7.07
CA MET A 104 3.95 14.11 7.98
C MET A 104 5.20 13.41 8.50
N CYS A 105 6.15 13.01 7.64
CA CYS A 105 7.41 12.37 8.02
C CYS A 105 8.16 13.20 9.07
N ARG A 106 8.28 14.52 8.86
CA ARG A 106 8.89 15.42 9.86
C ARG A 106 8.19 15.37 11.22
N SER A 107 6.86 15.32 11.24
CA SER A 107 6.10 15.27 12.50
C SER A 107 6.21 13.92 13.21
N MET A 108 6.34 12.85 12.43
CA MET A 108 6.44 11.47 12.93
C MET A 108 7.89 11.07 13.21
N ASN A 109 8.86 11.94 12.91
CA ASN A 109 10.30 11.70 12.99
C ASN A 109 10.74 10.50 12.12
N LEU A 110 10.29 10.50 10.87
CA LEU A 110 10.65 9.52 9.84
C LEU A 110 11.63 10.15 8.85
N PRO A 111 12.67 9.41 8.41
CA PRO A 111 13.67 9.92 7.46
C PRO A 111 13.20 9.86 6.00
N TRP A 112 12.05 9.26 5.73
CA TRP A 112 11.64 8.89 4.37
C TRP A 112 11.39 10.08 3.47
N ASP A 113 11.85 9.95 2.23
CA ASP A 113 11.55 10.87 1.14
C ASP A 113 10.51 10.27 0.21
N TRP A 114 9.63 11.12 -0.33
CA TRP A 114 8.70 10.71 -1.37
C TRP A 114 9.47 10.45 -2.67
N GLY A 115 9.26 9.29 -3.28
CA GLY A 115 9.99 8.82 -4.45
C GLY A 115 9.10 8.67 -5.67
N ASP A 116 9.59 7.86 -6.61
CA ASP A 116 9.00 7.66 -7.93
C ASP A 116 7.69 6.90 -7.87
N TYR A 117 6.87 7.03 -8.91
CA TYR A 117 5.65 6.26 -9.10
C TYR A 117 5.74 5.44 -10.38
N HIS A 118 5.77 4.12 -10.25
CA HIS A 118 5.81 3.22 -11.40
C HIS A 118 5.35 1.81 -11.06
N ARG A 119 5.08 1.01 -12.10
CA ARG A 119 4.90 -0.43 -11.99
C ARG A 119 6.18 -1.14 -12.41
N THR A 120 6.59 -2.14 -11.65
CA THR A 120 7.60 -3.12 -12.05
C THR A 120 7.45 -4.38 -11.19
N VAL A 121 8.31 -5.38 -11.41
CA VAL A 121 8.46 -6.53 -10.50
C VAL A 121 9.50 -6.19 -9.44
N PHE A 122 9.14 -6.39 -8.18
CA PHE A 122 10.00 -6.19 -7.02
C PHE A 122 10.29 -7.53 -6.38
N ALA A 123 11.53 -7.71 -5.91
CA ALA A 123 11.97 -8.90 -5.20
C ALA A 123 12.05 -8.64 -3.70
N LEU A 124 11.79 -9.67 -2.90
CA LEU A 124 11.97 -9.63 -1.45
C LEU A 124 13.44 -9.33 -1.16
N ASN A 125 13.70 -8.30 -0.36
CA ASN A 125 15.05 -7.86 -0.08
C ASN A 125 15.77 -8.89 0.81
N PRO A 126 16.91 -9.47 0.39
CA PRO A 126 17.66 -10.41 1.22
C PRO A 126 18.17 -9.78 2.52
N ALA A 127 18.51 -8.49 2.51
CA ALA A 127 18.94 -7.77 3.71
C ALA A 127 17.82 -7.65 4.75
N PHE A 128 16.57 -7.55 4.29
CA PHE A 128 15.38 -7.64 5.12
C PHE A 128 15.19 -9.08 5.60
N ALA A 129 15.12 -10.06 4.69
CA ALA A 129 14.82 -11.47 5.02
C ALA A 129 15.74 -12.07 6.11
N ASN A 130 17.00 -11.62 6.20
CA ASN A 130 17.98 -12.08 7.17
C ASN A 130 17.80 -11.51 8.60
N VAL A 131 16.89 -10.57 8.82
CA VAL A 131 16.75 -9.82 10.09
C VAL A 131 15.66 -10.40 11.01
N PHE A 132 14.88 -11.41 10.60
CA PHE A 132 13.59 -11.66 11.25
C PHE A 132 13.52 -12.64 12.43
N GLY A 133 12.84 -12.15 13.47
CA GLY A 133 12.12 -12.92 14.50
C GLY A 133 10.59 -12.96 14.32
N ASN A 134 10.03 -12.41 13.22
CA ASN A 134 8.61 -12.58 12.86
C ASN A 134 8.47 -13.67 11.78
N GLU A 135 7.97 -14.83 12.17
CA GLU A 135 7.80 -15.99 11.30
C GLU A 135 6.82 -15.73 10.13
N ALA A 136 5.88 -14.79 10.27
CA ALA A 136 4.92 -14.47 9.22
C ALA A 136 5.59 -13.92 7.94
N PHE A 137 6.73 -13.22 8.06
CA PHE A 137 7.43 -12.72 6.88
C PHE A 137 8.06 -13.83 6.02
N LYS A 138 8.22 -15.05 6.55
CA LYS A 138 8.75 -16.19 5.77
C LYS A 138 7.75 -16.72 4.75
N THR A 139 6.47 -16.35 4.86
CA THR A 139 5.44 -16.74 3.89
C THR A 139 5.27 -15.73 2.75
N LEU A 140 6.05 -14.65 2.75
CA LEU A 140 5.99 -13.66 1.68
C LEU A 140 6.46 -14.23 0.35
N GLU A 141 5.82 -13.78 -0.73
CA GLU A 141 6.25 -14.07 -2.09
C GLU A 141 7.67 -13.53 -2.33
N GLN A 142 8.49 -14.31 -3.04
CA GLN A 142 9.88 -13.89 -3.32
C GLN A 142 9.94 -12.69 -4.27
N SER A 143 8.91 -12.49 -5.08
CA SER A 143 8.75 -11.33 -5.94
C SER A 143 7.33 -11.23 -6.47
N TYR A 144 6.84 -10.02 -6.69
CA TYR A 144 5.58 -9.78 -7.39
C TYR A 144 5.58 -8.43 -8.12
N SER A 145 4.68 -8.27 -9.08
CA SER A 145 4.47 -6.99 -9.77
C SER A 145 3.50 -6.13 -8.96
N MET A 146 3.85 -4.87 -8.72
CA MET A 146 2.93 -3.87 -8.15
C MET A 146 3.11 -2.52 -8.83
N LYS A 147 2.04 -1.72 -8.92
CA LYS A 147 2.15 -0.30 -9.23
C LYS A 147 2.20 0.45 -7.91
N ALA A 148 3.29 1.14 -7.65
CA ALA A 148 3.51 1.71 -6.34
C ALA A 148 4.19 3.08 -6.41
N VAL A 149 3.87 3.90 -5.41
CA VAL A 149 4.70 5.03 -5.02
C VAL A 149 5.85 4.51 -4.15
N HIS A 150 7.06 5.00 -4.41
CA HIS A 150 8.25 4.56 -3.72
C HIS A 150 8.67 5.55 -2.66
N LEU A 151 9.47 5.07 -1.70
CA LEU A 151 10.15 5.89 -0.72
C LEU A 151 11.67 5.85 -0.93
N GLY A 152 12.27 7.03 -0.88
CA GLY A 152 13.71 7.23 -0.77
C GLY A 152 14.15 7.36 0.69
N ASN A 153 15.48 7.39 0.90
CA ASN A 153 16.12 7.54 2.21
C ASN A 153 15.62 6.53 3.27
N VAL A 154 15.33 5.31 2.82
CA VAL A 154 15.00 4.16 3.67
C VAL A 154 16.28 3.34 3.88
N HIS A 155 16.58 3.00 5.13
CA HIS A 155 17.73 2.17 5.45
C HIS A 155 17.58 0.77 4.81
N ALA A 156 18.66 0.22 4.28
CA ALA A 156 18.61 -0.99 3.46
C ALA A 156 17.98 -2.22 4.17
N ALA A 157 18.12 -2.33 5.49
CA ALA A 157 17.52 -3.42 6.27
C ALA A 157 16.00 -3.27 6.48
N ASP A 158 15.45 -2.06 6.31
CA ASP A 158 14.02 -1.77 6.53
C ASP A 158 13.22 -1.84 5.22
N LYS A 159 13.87 -1.94 4.05
CA LYS A 159 13.23 -2.11 2.75
C LYS A 159 12.72 -3.54 2.62
N VAL A 160 11.41 -3.76 2.54
CA VAL A 160 10.83 -5.11 2.44
C VAL A 160 11.04 -5.69 1.04
N TYR A 161 10.63 -4.93 0.02
CA TYR A 161 10.78 -5.28 -1.38
C TYR A 161 11.65 -4.24 -2.07
N VAL A 162 12.46 -4.67 -3.03
CA VAL A 162 13.34 -3.78 -3.80
C VAL A 162 13.29 -4.12 -5.28
N PRO A 163 13.45 -3.14 -6.17
CA PRO A 163 13.69 -3.43 -7.57
C PRO A 163 15.06 -4.10 -7.72
N THR A 164 15.22 -4.84 -8.82
CA THR A 164 16.49 -5.46 -9.21
C THR A 164 17.23 -4.57 -10.22
N ASP A 165 18.51 -4.84 -10.48
CA ASP A 165 19.28 -4.14 -11.51
C ASP A 165 18.71 -4.28 -12.94
N HIS A 166 17.81 -5.25 -13.14
CA HIS A 166 17.11 -5.49 -14.39
C HIS A 166 15.69 -4.91 -14.41
N SER A 167 15.21 -4.39 -13.28
CA SER A 167 13.87 -3.83 -13.18
C SER A 167 13.74 -2.58 -14.05
N ARG A 168 12.63 -2.52 -14.77
CA ARG A 168 12.25 -1.43 -15.66
C ARG A 168 10.80 -1.05 -15.44
N VAL A 169 10.46 0.18 -15.77
CA VAL A 169 9.08 0.65 -15.76
C VAL A 169 8.25 -0.25 -16.70
N GLN A 170 7.14 -0.75 -16.20
CA GLN A 170 6.17 -1.56 -16.93
C GLN A 170 4.90 -0.73 -17.12
N SER A 171 4.78 -0.08 -18.29
CA SER A 171 3.66 0.81 -18.60
C SER A 171 3.30 0.73 -20.09
N ALA A 172 2.02 0.92 -20.40
CA ALA A 172 1.55 1.10 -21.77
C ALA A 172 1.81 2.52 -22.32
N VAL A 173 2.08 3.48 -21.43
CA VAL A 173 2.20 4.92 -21.77
C VAL A 173 3.56 5.54 -21.41
N PHE A 174 4.40 4.83 -20.65
CA PHE A 174 5.75 5.27 -20.29
C PHE A 174 6.80 4.34 -20.91
N PRO A 175 7.98 4.87 -21.30
CA PRO A 175 9.08 4.05 -21.78
C PRO A 175 9.58 3.08 -20.69
N PRO A 176 10.18 1.93 -21.07
CA PRO A 176 10.73 0.95 -20.14
C PRO A 176 12.09 1.37 -19.57
N ASP A 177 12.12 2.55 -18.96
CA ASP A 177 13.31 3.12 -18.34
C ASP A 177 13.74 2.31 -17.12
N ARG A 178 15.03 2.40 -16.78
CA ARG A 178 15.56 1.78 -15.56
C ARG A 178 14.94 2.48 -14.34
N VAL A 179 14.59 1.70 -13.33
CA VAL A 179 14.05 2.22 -12.07
C VAL A 179 15.18 2.51 -11.08
N ASP A 180 14.96 3.44 -10.17
CA ASP A 180 15.92 3.75 -9.11
C ASP A 180 15.96 2.64 -8.05
N THR A 181 17.10 1.95 -7.96
CA THR A 181 17.30 0.86 -6.99
C THR A 181 17.56 1.35 -5.56
N ALA A 182 17.75 2.65 -5.37
CA ALA A 182 17.84 3.26 -4.04
C ALA A 182 16.48 3.42 -3.36
N GLN A 183 15.37 3.32 -4.09
CA GLN A 183 14.02 3.49 -3.56
C GLN A 183 13.33 2.14 -3.29
N THR A 184 12.22 2.15 -2.56
CA THR A 184 11.45 0.94 -2.24
C THR A 184 9.95 1.22 -2.18
N PRO A 185 9.09 0.29 -2.64
CA PRO A 185 7.64 0.44 -2.52
C PRO A 185 7.12 0.00 -1.14
N ALA A 186 7.93 -0.65 -0.31
CA ALA A 186 7.48 -1.25 0.94
C ALA A 186 8.54 -1.17 2.04
N VAL A 187 8.14 -0.66 3.21
CA VAL A 187 9.02 -0.41 4.35
C VAL A 187 8.47 -1.06 5.61
N TRP A 188 9.36 -1.62 6.41
CA TRP A 188 9.10 -2.08 7.77
C TRP A 188 10.23 -1.59 8.66
N GLN A 189 10.06 -0.39 9.21
CA GLN A 189 11.10 0.28 9.98
C GLN A 189 10.82 0.19 11.47
N LYS A 190 11.84 -0.21 12.25
CA LYS A 190 11.78 -0.11 13.71
C LYS A 190 11.70 1.36 14.14
N HIS A 191 10.76 1.65 15.03
CA HIS A 191 10.55 3.00 15.56
C HIS A 191 10.35 2.94 17.07
N GLY A 192 11.41 3.18 17.83
CA GLY A 192 11.43 2.88 19.27
C GLY A 192 11.33 1.38 19.54
N GLN A 193 10.32 0.94 20.29
CA GLN A 193 10.08 -0.48 20.56
C GLN A 193 9.14 -1.15 19.55
N GLY A 194 8.41 -0.37 18.77
CA GLY A 194 7.47 -0.85 17.77
C GLY A 194 7.94 -0.59 16.35
N HIS A 195 6.99 -0.47 15.43
CA HIS A 195 7.26 -0.32 14.00
C HIS A 195 6.37 0.71 13.34
N ILE A 196 6.92 1.39 12.33
CA ILE A 196 6.15 2.13 11.35
C ILE A 196 6.45 1.53 9.99
N ALA A 197 5.40 1.15 9.28
CA ALA A 197 5.45 0.49 8.01
C ALA A 197 4.78 1.32 6.92
N TYR A 198 5.17 1.08 5.68
CA TYR A 198 4.60 1.72 4.50
C TYR A 198 4.45 0.70 3.38
N ILE A 199 3.34 0.77 2.66
CA ILE A 199 3.09 0.03 1.42
C ILE A 199 2.55 1.03 0.40
N GLY A 200 3.30 1.25 -0.66
CA GLY A 200 3.01 2.24 -1.68
C GLY A 200 2.10 1.78 -2.80
N ASP A 201 1.67 0.52 -2.75
CA ASP A 201 0.80 -0.10 -3.76
C ASP A 201 -0.52 0.65 -3.91
N VAL A 202 -0.92 0.91 -5.16
CA VAL A 202 -2.11 1.68 -5.51
C VAL A 202 -3.24 0.82 -6.08
N ASN A 203 -2.97 -0.43 -6.47
CA ASN A 203 -3.93 -1.28 -7.19
C ASN A 203 -4.42 -2.50 -6.35
N ASN A 204 -4.06 -2.56 -5.06
CA ASN A 204 -4.46 -3.61 -4.11
C ASN A 204 -4.02 -5.03 -4.52
N GLU A 205 -2.75 -5.19 -4.85
CA GLU A 205 -2.16 -6.42 -5.33
C GLU A 205 -2.18 -7.47 -4.21
N SER A 206 -2.38 -8.74 -4.57
CA SER A 206 -2.43 -9.84 -3.59
C SER A 206 -1.17 -9.94 -2.74
N GLY A 207 0.02 -9.69 -3.33
CA GLY A 207 1.29 -9.64 -2.60
C GLY A 207 1.33 -8.54 -1.54
N SER A 208 0.68 -7.40 -1.79
CA SER A 208 0.55 -6.29 -0.83
C SER A 208 -0.44 -6.62 0.28
N GLN A 209 -1.55 -7.30 -0.02
CA GLN A 209 -2.48 -7.80 1.00
C GLN A 209 -1.78 -8.81 1.92
N ALA A 210 -1.04 -9.76 1.35
CA ALA A 210 -0.24 -10.72 2.11
C ALA A 210 0.82 -10.03 2.98
N LEU A 211 1.41 -8.93 2.49
CA LEU A 211 2.35 -8.13 3.27
C LEU A 211 1.68 -7.45 4.47
N ILE A 212 0.49 -6.87 4.29
CA ILE A 212 -0.30 -6.29 5.41
C ILE A 212 -0.56 -7.36 6.47
N MET A 213 -1.01 -8.55 6.06
CA MET A 213 -1.25 -9.66 6.98
C MET A 213 0.02 -10.06 7.75
N ALA A 214 1.16 -10.15 7.06
CA ALA A 214 2.44 -10.48 7.70
C ALA A 214 2.92 -9.39 8.68
N MET A 215 2.70 -8.11 8.36
CA MET A 215 2.97 -6.98 9.25
C MET A 215 2.09 -6.98 10.51
N LEU A 216 0.87 -7.53 10.41
CA LEU A 216 0.00 -7.79 11.57
C LEU A 216 0.42 -9.05 12.36
N GLY A 217 1.37 -9.85 11.86
CA GLY A 217 1.82 -11.08 12.51
C GLY A 217 1.06 -12.34 12.08
N ILE A 218 0.27 -12.25 11.00
CA ILE A 218 -0.44 -13.39 10.42
C ILE A 218 0.33 -13.88 9.19
N ALA A 219 0.68 -15.16 9.20
CA ALA A 219 1.25 -15.82 8.03
C ALA A 219 0.24 -15.83 6.87
N ALA A 220 0.68 -15.47 5.67
CA ALA A 220 -0.16 -15.47 4.47
C ALA A 220 -0.73 -16.88 4.22
N LYS A 221 -2.01 -16.96 3.83
CA LYS A 221 -2.67 -18.22 3.47
C LYS A 221 -2.06 -18.77 2.18
N GLY A 222 -1.07 -19.65 2.35
CA GLY A 222 -0.37 -20.31 1.25
C GLY A 222 1.12 -20.05 1.34
N GLY A 223 1.84 -20.90 2.09
CA GLY A 223 3.29 -20.98 2.03
C GLY A 223 3.79 -21.16 0.58
N PRO A 224 5.09 -20.93 0.33
CA PRO A 224 5.62 -20.64 -1.00
C PRO A 224 5.15 -21.68 -2.02
N ARG A 225 4.32 -21.25 -2.98
CA ARG A 225 4.18 -21.99 -4.23
C ARG A 225 5.55 -21.94 -4.89
N GLN A 226 6.12 -23.12 -5.14
CA GLN A 226 7.33 -23.27 -5.94
C GLN A 226 7.21 -22.41 -7.20
N ALA A 227 8.28 -21.66 -7.49
CA ALA A 227 8.47 -21.00 -8.76
C ALA A 227 8.21 -22.01 -9.88
N VAL A 228 7.20 -21.75 -10.70
CA VAL A 228 7.14 -22.38 -12.01
C VAL A 228 8.13 -21.61 -12.87
N ALA A 229 9.29 -22.22 -13.05
CA ALA A 229 10.24 -21.83 -14.09
C ALA A 229 9.67 -22.22 -15.46
N ASP A 230 9.89 -21.33 -16.43
CA ASP A 230 9.70 -21.49 -17.87
C ASP A 230 8.24 -21.72 -18.33
N GLU A 231 7.79 -21.22 -19.47
CA GLU A 231 8.48 -21.16 -20.75
C GLU A 231 7.72 -20.24 -21.72
N ASN A 232 8.45 -19.71 -22.71
CA ASN A 232 7.86 -19.17 -23.93
C ASN A 232 6.81 -20.13 -24.49
N ALA A 233 5.54 -19.71 -24.56
CA ALA A 233 4.52 -20.40 -25.33
C ALA A 233 3.74 -19.37 -26.15
N ASP A 234 4.12 -19.29 -27.42
CA ASP A 234 3.32 -18.92 -28.60
C ASP A 234 2.09 -18.02 -28.40
N LEU A 235 2.25 -16.75 -28.79
CA LEU A 235 1.13 -15.93 -29.26
C LEU A 235 0.79 -16.34 -30.70
N PRO A 236 -0.39 -16.89 -31.00
CA PRO A 236 -0.81 -17.03 -32.39
C PRO A 236 -1.24 -15.66 -32.93
N ALA A 237 -0.56 -15.24 -33.99
CA ALA A 237 -0.99 -14.15 -34.86
C ALA A 237 -2.27 -14.54 -35.61
N LEU A 238 -3.35 -13.76 -35.46
CA LEU A 238 -4.50 -13.68 -36.37
C LEU A 238 -5.04 -12.23 -36.30
N VAL A 239 -4.59 -11.35 -37.21
CA VAL A 239 -5.24 -10.95 -38.48
C VAL A 239 -6.35 -9.90 -38.31
N SER A 240 -6.01 -8.67 -38.72
CA SER A 240 -6.74 -7.78 -39.64
C SER A 240 -8.27 -7.72 -39.58
N GLY A 241 -8.77 -6.51 -39.30
CA GLY A 241 -9.95 -5.97 -39.97
C GLY A 241 -10.95 -5.28 -39.05
N CYS A 242 -10.90 -3.95 -38.96
CA CYS A 242 -12.11 -3.13 -39.04
C CYS A 242 -11.76 -1.66 -39.36
N GLU A 243 -12.34 -1.17 -40.44
CA GLU A 243 -12.27 0.20 -40.93
C GLU A 243 -13.02 1.18 -40.01
N MET A 244 -12.47 2.39 -39.90
CA MET A 244 -13.14 3.70 -39.88
C MET A 244 -14.50 3.83 -39.18
N CYS A 245 -14.51 4.63 -38.11
CA CYS A 245 -15.58 5.62 -37.87
C CYS A 245 -14.97 6.88 -37.24
N GLU A 246 -14.85 7.93 -38.06
CA GLU A 246 -14.73 9.31 -37.60
C GLU A 246 -16.05 9.72 -36.92
N GLY A 247 -15.96 10.34 -35.74
CA GLY A 247 -17.11 10.88 -35.03
C GLY A 247 -16.67 11.49 -33.71
N GLY A 248 -16.51 12.82 -33.68
CA GLY A 248 -16.17 13.56 -32.47
C GLY A 248 -17.22 13.38 -31.38
N LEU A 249 -16.78 13.12 -30.15
CA LEU A 249 -17.64 13.18 -28.97
C LEU A 249 -17.58 14.60 -28.39
N GLU A 250 -18.66 15.36 -28.59
CA GLU A 250 -19.03 16.46 -27.72
C GLU A 250 -19.44 15.89 -26.35
N ILE A 251 -18.78 16.35 -25.29
CA ILE A 251 -19.12 15.99 -23.92
C ILE A 251 -20.29 16.89 -23.47
N SER A 252 -21.51 16.39 -23.59
CA SER A 252 -22.67 17.02 -22.96
C SER A 252 -22.63 16.82 -21.44
N GLN A 253 -22.90 17.89 -20.68
CA GLN A 253 -23.08 17.85 -19.23
C GLN A 253 -24.35 17.06 -18.89
N GLY A 254 -24.19 15.76 -18.61
CA GLY A 254 -25.22 14.87 -18.11
C GLY A 254 -24.71 14.12 -16.88
N ALA A 255 -25.59 13.91 -15.90
CA ALA A 255 -25.28 13.33 -14.58
C ALA A 255 -24.44 12.04 -14.66
N LEU A 256 -23.41 11.95 -13.81
CA LEU A 256 -22.56 10.77 -13.66
C LEU A 256 -23.42 9.57 -13.21
N PRO A 257 -23.38 8.43 -13.92
CA PRO A 257 -24.05 7.20 -13.48
C PRO A 257 -23.35 6.61 -12.26
N GLU A 258 -24.10 5.87 -11.43
CA GLU A 258 -23.57 5.11 -10.29
C GLU A 258 -22.36 4.27 -10.72
N SER A 259 -21.19 4.64 -10.19
CA SER A 259 -19.87 4.24 -10.68
C SER A 259 -19.60 2.74 -10.47
N SER A 260 -19.13 2.07 -11.52
CA SER A 260 -18.61 0.70 -11.42
C SER A 260 -17.27 0.68 -10.68
N ILE A 261 -16.85 -0.48 -10.15
CA ILE A 261 -15.54 -0.68 -9.50
C ILE A 261 -14.38 -0.24 -10.43
N ILE A 262 -14.56 -0.38 -11.75
CA ILE A 262 -13.59 0.01 -12.78
C ILE A 262 -13.39 1.54 -12.77
N ASP A 263 -14.45 2.32 -12.61
CA ASP A 263 -14.36 3.79 -12.56
C ASP A 263 -13.61 4.27 -11.31
N ARG A 264 -13.77 3.56 -10.18
CA ARG A 264 -13.11 3.89 -8.92
C ARG A 264 -11.61 3.57 -8.93
N ALA A 265 -11.19 2.46 -9.54
CA ALA A 265 -9.78 2.13 -9.72
C ALA A 265 -9.06 3.17 -10.62
N LEU A 266 -9.72 3.65 -11.68
CA LEU A 266 -9.17 4.70 -12.55
C LEU A 266 -8.98 6.04 -11.82
N ILE A 267 -9.89 6.38 -10.89
CA ILE A 267 -9.74 7.57 -10.03
C ILE A 267 -8.47 7.47 -9.19
N VAL A 268 -8.20 6.32 -8.57
CA VAL A 268 -7.00 6.08 -7.76
C VAL A 268 -5.74 6.29 -8.61
N GLU A 269 -5.69 5.72 -9.81
CA GLU A 269 -4.55 5.87 -10.71
C GLU A 269 -4.35 7.34 -11.17
N TYR A 270 -5.45 8.04 -11.46
CA TYR A 270 -5.42 9.45 -11.86
C TYR A 270 -4.88 10.34 -10.74
N MET A 271 -5.34 10.14 -9.50
CA MET A 271 -4.90 10.92 -8.35
C MET A 271 -3.41 10.73 -8.05
N CYS A 272 -2.89 9.50 -8.15
CA CYS A 272 -1.46 9.24 -8.00
C CYS A 272 -0.64 10.00 -9.04
N THR A 273 -1.10 9.99 -10.29
CA THR A 273 -0.40 10.64 -11.41
C THR A 273 -0.36 12.17 -11.24
N MET A 274 -1.42 12.76 -10.70
CA MET A 274 -1.51 14.21 -10.46
C MET A 274 -0.70 14.67 -9.23
N ALA A 275 -0.32 13.76 -8.34
CA ALA A 275 0.41 14.06 -7.10
C ALA A 275 1.94 14.06 -7.27
N MET A 276 2.44 13.60 -8.43
CA MET A 276 3.85 13.53 -8.83
C MET A 276 4.30 14.81 -9.55
#